data_AF-A0A254NSK6-F1
#
_entry.id   AF-A0A254NSK6-F1
#
_cell.length_a   1.000
_cell.length_b   1.000
_cell.length_c   1.000
_cell.angle_alpha   90.00
_cell.angle_beta   90.00
_cell.angle_gamma   90.00
#
_symmetry.space_group_name_H-M   'P 1'
#
loop_
_entity.id
_entity.type
_entity.pdbx_description
1 polymer ?
#
loop_
_entity_poly.entity_id
_entity_poly.type
_entity_poly.pdbx_seq_one_letter_code
_entity_poly.pdbx_strand_id
1 'polypeptide(L)' 'MSEHQADDAERLERLRTRVELESGEAEWLEGLLNRLAETEAQNKRLREALLKANGRKPTMSTKLRDALYE' A
#
# COMPACT_ATOMS: atom_id res chain seq x y z
N MET A 1 7.05 -0.34 -5.61
CA MET A 1 6.80 -1.58 -4.85
C MET A 1 7.50 -1.35 -3.53
N SER A 2 6.76 -1.13 -2.44
CA SER A 2 7.38 -0.90 -1.13
C SER A 2 8.19 -2.13 -0.72
N GLU A 3 9.34 -1.97 -0.08
CA GLU A 3 10.16 -3.08 0.47
C GLU A 3 9.29 -4.09 1.24
N HIS A 4 8.35 -3.58 2.05
CA HIS A 4 7.37 -4.34 2.81
C HIS A 4 6.54 -5.30 1.97
N GLN A 5 6.19 -4.93 0.73
CA GLN A 5 5.36 -5.73 -0.15
C GLN A 5 6.10 -6.95 -0.72
N ALA A 6 7.41 -6.82 -0.92
CA ALA A 6 8.27 -7.92 -1.34
C ALA A 6 8.55 -8.88 -0.16
N ASP A 7 8.79 -8.33 1.02
CA ASP A 7 8.99 -9.09 2.26
C ASP A 7 7.75 -9.91 2.64
N ASP A 8 6.55 -9.33 2.53
CA ASP A 8 5.29 -10.02 2.86
C ASP A 8 5.00 -11.17 1.89
N ALA A 9 5.25 -10.98 0.59
CA ALA A 9 5.11 -12.02 -0.42
C ALA A 9 6.09 -13.18 -0.18
N GLU A 10 7.35 -12.88 0.13
CA GLU A 10 8.37 -13.89 0.43
C GLU A 10 8.05 -14.65 1.75
N ARG A 11 7.48 -13.96 2.73
CA ARG A 11 7.04 -14.59 3.99
C ARG A 11 5.84 -15.52 3.78
N LEU A 12 4.90 -15.13 2.91
CA LEU A 12 3.75 -15.96 2.55
C LEU A 12 4.21 -17.23 1.81
N GLU A 13 5.15 -17.10 0.88
CA GLU A 13 5.74 -18.24 0.17
C GLU A 13 6.47 -19.21 1.10
N ARG A 14 7.18 -18.67 2.11
CA ARG A 14 7.81 -19.47 3.18
C ARG A 14 6.78 -20.26 4.00
N LEU A 15 5.64 -19.66 4.35
CA LEU A 15 4.56 -20.33 5.10
C LEU A 15 3.88 -21.42 4.25
N ARG A 16 3.68 -21.14 2.96
CA ARG A 16 3.14 -22.09 1.98
C ARG A 16 4.03 -23.32 1.83
N THR A 17 5.34 -23.10 1.72
CA THR A 17 6.36 -24.16 1.61
C THR A 17 6.46 -25.01 2.88
N ARG A 18 6.23 -24.42 4.05
CA ARG A 18 6.25 -25.14 5.35
C ARG A 18 4.98 -25.94 5.63
N VAL A 19 3.97 -25.92 4.75
CA VAL A 19 2.65 -26.54 4.97
C VAL A 19 2.02 -26.02 6.28
N GLU A 20 2.27 -24.77 6.63
CA GLU A 20 1.68 -24.12 7.81
C GLU A 20 0.33 -23.45 7.46
N LEU A 21 -0.04 -23.39 6.18
CA LEU A 21 -1.28 -22.79 5.69
C LEU A 21 -2.07 -23.82 4.88
N GLU A 22 -3.37 -23.94 5.17
CA GLU A 22 -4.29 -24.62 4.28
C GLU A 22 -4.47 -23.82 2.98
N SER A 23 -4.83 -24.49 1.87
CA SER A 23 -4.91 -23.85 0.55
C SER A 23 -5.86 -22.64 0.53
N GLY A 24 -6.97 -22.71 1.27
CA GLY A 24 -7.93 -21.60 1.37
C GLY A 24 -7.41 -20.40 2.18
N GLU A 25 -6.55 -20.64 3.18
CA GLU A 25 -5.96 -19.56 3.99
C GLU A 25 -4.89 -18.80 3.21
N ALA A 26 -4.10 -19.53 2.41
CA ALA A 26 -3.10 -18.93 1.53
C ALA A 26 -3.75 -18.03 0.46
N GLU A 27 -4.81 -18.51 -0.20
CA GLU A 27 -5.56 -17.71 -1.18
C GLU A 27 -6.21 -16.47 -0.54
N TRP A 28 -6.73 -16.60 0.68
CA TRP A 28 -7.30 -15.48 1.42
C TRP A 28 -6.25 -14.41 1.77
N LEU A 29 -5.08 -14.83 2.28
CA LEU A 29 -3.97 -13.92 2.59
C LEU A 29 -3.44 -13.23 1.34
N GLU A 30 -3.29 -13.95 0.23
CA GLU A 30 -2.87 -13.39 -1.05
C GLU A 30 -3.89 -12.35 -1.56
N GLY A 31 -5.19 -12.63 -1.39
CA GLY A 31 -6.27 -11.67 -1.65
C GLY A 31 -6.18 -10.41 -0.78
N LEU A 32 -5.84 -10.54 0.50
CA LEU A 32 -5.65 -9.40 1.40
C LEU A 32 -4.44 -8.54 1.01
N LEU A 33 -3.31 -9.15 0.69
CA LEU A 33 -2.11 -8.43 0.22
C LEU A 33 -2.38 -7.66 -1.07
N ASN A 34 -3.11 -8.26 -2.02
CA ASN A 34 -3.50 -7.58 -3.26
C ASN A 34 -4.41 -6.38 -3.00
N ARG A 35 -5.39 -6.50 -2.10
CA ARG A 35 -6.27 -5.38 -1.72
C ARG A 35 -5.52 -4.26 -1.01
N LEU A 36 -4.55 -4.61 -0.16
CA LEU A 36 -3.68 -3.63 0.50
C LEU A 36 -2.87 -2.85 -0.55
N ALA A 37 -2.22 -3.56 -1.47
CA ALA A 37 -1.45 -2.95 -2.56
C ALA A 37 -2.28 -2.00 -3.43
N GLU A 38 -3.52 -2.40 -3.75
CA GLU A 38 -4.43 -1.56 -4.51
C GLU A 38 -4.80 -0.30 -3.73
N THR A 39 -5.08 -0.45 -2.43
CA THR A 39 -5.41 0.68 -1.54
C THR A 39 -4.24 1.65 -1.40
N GLU A 40 -3.01 1.15 -1.27
CA GLU A 40 -1.79 1.98 -1.24
C GLU A 40 -1.61 2.76 -2.55
N ALA A 41 -1.81 2.10 -3.69
CA ALA A 41 -1.74 2.74 -5.00
C ALA A 41 -2.81 3.83 -5.17
N GLN A 42 -4.04 3.57 -4.73
CA GLN A 42 -5.12 4.56 -4.72
C GLN A 42 -4.79 5.73 -3.79
N ASN A 43 -4.26 5.47 -2.60
CA ASN A 43 -3.85 6.51 -1.65
C ASN A 43 -2.78 7.41 -2.26
N LYS A 44 -1.74 6.82 -2.87
CA LYS A 44 -0.69 7.58 -3.57
C LYS A 44 -1.26 8.47 -4.68
N ARG A 45 -2.16 7.94 -5.52
CA ARG A 45 -2.82 8.71 -6.58
C ARG A 45 -3.64 9.87 -6.00
N LEU A 46 -4.36 9.65 -4.91
CA LEU A 46 -5.14 10.69 -4.23
C LEU A 46 -4.22 11.77 -3.64
N ARG A 47 -3.11 11.40 -2.99
CA ARG A 47 -2.10 12.35 -2.49
C ARG A 47 -1.54 13.20 -3.63
N GLU A 48 -1.16 12.59 -4.74
CA GLU A 48 -0.69 13.30 -5.94
C GLU A 48 -1.76 14.24 -6.53
N ALA A 49 -3.02 13.80 -6.57
CA ALA A 49 -4.14 14.60 -7.05
C ALA A 49 -4.39 15.82 -6.14
N LEU A 50 -4.33 15.62 -4.81
CA LEU A 50 -4.43 16.69 -3.81
C LEU A 50 -3.28 17.69 -3.94
N LEU A 51 -2.05 17.22 -4.12
CA LEU A 51 -0.88 18.09 -4.34
C LEU A 51 -1.06 18.92 -5.62
N LYS A 52 -1.51 18.31 -6.73
CA LYS A 52 -1.78 19.01 -8.00
C LYS A 52 -2.92 20.03 -7.89
N ALA A 53 -4.00 19.67 -7.20
CA ALA A 53 -5.16 20.56 -6.99
C ALA A 53 -4.80 21.76 -6.10
N ASN A 54 -4.05 21.53 -5.02
CA ASN A 54 -3.60 22.59 -4.12
C ASN A 54 -2.42 23.41 -4.66
N GLY A 55 -1.60 22.89 -5.58
CA GLY A 55 -0.63 23.70 -6.31
C GLY A 55 -1.26 24.84 -7.12
N ARG A 56 -2.57 24.77 -7.41
CA ARG A 56 -3.34 25.80 -8.11
C ARG A 56 -4.05 26.82 -7.19
N LYS A 57 -4.06 26.62 -5.86
CA LYS A 57 -4.60 27.58 -4.87
C LYS A 57 -3.58 27.79 -3.74
N PRO A 58 -3.02 29.00 -3.55
CA PRO A 58 -1.85 29.21 -2.68
C PRO A 58 -2.13 29.11 -1.16
N THR A 59 -3.25 28.55 -0.73
CA THR A 59 -3.68 28.45 0.68
C THR A 59 -3.50 27.05 1.24
N MET A 60 -2.32 26.45 1.15
CA MET A 60 -2.03 25.18 1.80
C MET A 60 -1.23 25.44 3.08
N SER A 61 -1.72 24.99 4.24
CA SER A 61 -0.93 25.03 5.47
C SER A 61 0.26 24.07 5.32
N THR A 62 1.46 24.49 5.72
CA THR A 62 2.71 23.71 5.62
C THR A 62 2.58 22.31 6.20
N LYS A 63 1.78 22.15 7.28
CA LYS A 63 1.50 20.85 7.91
C LYS A 63 0.81 19.84 6.99
N LEU A 64 -0.08 20.29 6.11
CA LEU A 64 -0.76 19.41 5.15
C LEU A 64 0.19 18.99 4.02
N ARG A 65 1.13 19.86 3.66
CA ARG A 65 2.17 19.54 2.68
C ARG A 65 3.09 18.46 3.23
N ASP A 66 3.60 18.65 4.44
CA ASP A 66 4.54 17.72 5.07
C ASP A 66 3.92 16.32 5.23
N ALA A 67 2.66 16.24 5.70
CA ALA A 67 1.93 14.98 5.84
C ALA A 67 1.59 14.26 4.50
N LEU A 68 1.72 14.94 3.36
CA LEU A 68 1.52 14.33 2.03
C LEU A 68 2.84 13.87 1.38
N TYR A 69 3.99 14.35 1.88
CA TYR A 69 5.33 14.00 1.39
C TYR A 69 6.05 12.95 2.27
N GLU A 70 5.61 12.73 3.51
CA GLU A 70 5.96 11.55 4.35
C GLU A 70 5.22 10.29 3.92
#